data_AF-A0A7T8K9T1-F1
#
_entry.id   AF-A0A7T8K9T1-F1
#
_cell.length_a   1.000
_cell.length_b   1.000
_cell.length_c   1.000
_cell.angle_alpha   90.00
_cell.angle_beta   90.00
_cell.angle_gamma   90.00
#
_symmetry.space_group_name_H-M   'P 1'
#
loop_
_entity.id
_entity.type
_entity.pdbx_description
1 polymer ?
#
loop_
_entity_poly.entity_id
_entity_poly.type
_entity_poly.pdbx_seq_one_letter_code
_entity_poly.pdbx_strand_id
1 'polypeptide(L)'
;DALTSVEPSVVNFINLPSYGRRLVPTSGLSLRGKFQAGYDPKLDATSVQVPLEMPLNLSLLLLLPGKPGEFKVGGLSSLESKLNSTSWNGLLKNFLPLQKEAHLLLPRLEQESLINLNSTFTTMGSTEIFGQEANFVGINGGRDLRLSAFYEFAKLSLKDSFKMNNTNNTTSSSEYDFRFERQFLYVLRHDPTGLIVTIGRYLKPKHAL
;
A
#
# COMPACT_ATOMS: atom_id res chain seq x y z
N ASP A 1 6.54 14.78 13.19
CA ASP A 1 5.95 13.55 13.73
C ASP A 1 4.46 13.71 13.99
N ALA A 2 3.67 12.74 13.52
CA ALA A 2 2.23 12.86 13.27
C ALA A 2 1.31 12.10 14.24
N LEU A 3 1.82 11.06 14.92
CA LEU A 3 1.01 10.10 15.68
C LEU A 3 0.93 10.46 17.18
N THR A 4 -0.29 10.45 17.72
CA THR A 4 -0.63 10.70 19.13
C THR A 4 -0.99 9.44 19.90
N SER A 5 -1.45 8.38 19.23
CA SER A 5 -1.62 7.04 19.82
C SER A 5 -1.36 5.94 18.78
N VAL A 6 -0.76 4.83 19.23
CA VAL A 6 -0.52 3.60 18.46
C VAL A 6 -0.89 2.42 19.36
N GLU A 7 -2.03 1.79 19.08
CA GLU A 7 -2.57 0.72 19.92
C GLU A 7 -2.87 -0.54 19.08
N PRO A 8 -2.60 -1.76 19.61
CA PRO A 8 -3.11 -2.98 19.01
C PRO A 8 -4.65 -2.94 18.93
N SER A 9 -5.21 -3.41 17.83
CA SER A 9 -6.67 -3.43 17.64
C SER A 9 -7.12 -4.66 16.85
N VAL A 10 -8.43 -4.83 16.70
CA VAL A 10 -9.07 -5.85 15.86
C VAL A 10 -9.76 -5.15 14.69
N VAL A 11 -9.50 -5.64 13.48
CA VAL A 11 -10.18 -5.17 12.26
C VAL A 11 -11.11 -6.26 11.77
N ASN A 12 -12.39 -5.93 11.59
CA ASN A 12 -13.36 -6.83 10.98
C ASN A 12 -13.25 -6.74 9.46
N PHE A 13 -12.29 -7.44 8.88
CA PHE A 13 -11.97 -7.31 7.47
C PHE A 13 -13.04 -7.96 6.58
N ILE A 14 -13.56 -7.19 5.63
CA ILE A 14 -14.52 -7.62 4.63
C ILE A 14 -13.79 -8.40 3.55
N ASN A 15 -14.00 -9.71 3.55
CA ASN A 15 -13.56 -10.60 2.49
C ASN A 15 -14.74 -10.94 1.57
N LEU A 16 -14.50 -10.96 0.27
CA LEU A 16 -15.47 -11.35 -0.76
C LEU A 16 -15.00 -12.63 -1.47
N PRO A 17 -15.14 -13.82 -0.86
CA PRO A 17 -15.06 -15.06 -1.62
C PRO A 17 -16.18 -15.15 -2.67
N SER A 18 -16.03 -16.09 -3.62
CA SER A 18 -17.00 -16.35 -4.69
C SER A 18 -18.44 -16.64 -4.20
N TYR A 19 -18.61 -17.00 -2.93
CA TYR A 19 -19.88 -17.41 -2.31
C TYR A 19 -20.53 -16.34 -1.40
N GLY A 20 -20.03 -15.09 -1.40
CA GLY A 20 -20.66 -13.97 -0.68
C GLY A 20 -19.72 -13.23 0.28
N ARG A 21 -20.26 -12.24 1.01
CA ARG A 21 -19.50 -11.38 1.93
C ARG A 21 -19.26 -12.08 3.28
N ARG A 22 -18.00 -12.16 3.72
CA ARG A 22 -17.61 -12.67 5.04
C ARG A 22 -16.79 -11.63 5.79
N LEU A 23 -17.11 -11.40 7.06
CA LEU A 23 -16.25 -10.65 7.97
C LEU A 23 -15.21 -11.60 8.58
N VAL A 24 -13.94 -11.19 8.52
CA VAL A 24 -12.81 -11.92 9.07
C VAL A 24 -12.13 -11.04 10.11
N PRO A 25 -12.33 -11.29 11.41
CA PRO A 25 -11.60 -10.62 12.46
C PRO A 25 -10.10 -10.86 12.28
N THR A 26 -9.29 -9.81 12.28
CA THR A 26 -7.83 -9.90 12.17
C THR A 26 -7.15 -8.94 13.13
N SER A 27 -5.95 -9.27 13.57
CA SER A 27 -5.10 -8.33 14.29
C SER A 27 -4.77 -7.12 13.42
N GLY A 28 -4.83 -5.94 14.02
CA GLY A 28 -4.51 -4.68 13.40
C GLY A 28 -3.93 -3.67 14.38
N LEU A 29 -3.93 -2.43 13.95
CA LEU A 29 -3.47 -1.27 14.67
C LEU A 29 -4.55 -0.18 14.60
N SER A 30 -4.74 0.50 15.72
CA SER A 30 -5.49 1.74 15.86
C SER A 30 -4.46 2.85 16.01
N LEU A 31 -4.41 3.73 15.01
CA LEU A 31 -3.54 4.90 15.00
C LEU A 31 -4.40 6.15 15.20
N ARG A 32 -3.95 7.06 16.05
CA ARG A 32 -4.51 8.42 16.16
C ARG A 32 -3.42 9.43 15.89
N GLY A 33 -3.80 10.53 15.25
CA GLY A 33 -2.85 11.60 14.94
C GLY A 33 -3.32 12.54 13.86
N LYS A 34 -2.43 13.45 13.47
CA LYS A 34 -2.64 14.39 12.37
C LYS A 34 -2.06 13.80 11.09
N PHE A 35 -2.94 13.43 10.17
CA PHE A 35 -2.56 12.86 8.88
C PHE A 35 -2.78 13.86 7.75
N GLN A 36 -2.13 13.61 6.62
CA GLN A 36 -2.58 14.17 5.35
C GLN A 36 -3.50 13.14 4.70
N ALA A 37 -4.64 13.59 4.19
CA ALA A 37 -5.62 12.71 3.56
C ALA A 37 -6.42 13.45 2.50
N GLY A 38 -7.09 12.69 1.64
CA GLY A 38 -7.94 13.25 0.60
C GLY A 38 -8.81 12.19 -0.06
N TYR A 39 -9.74 12.65 -0.89
CA TYR A 39 -10.49 11.80 -1.80
C TYR A 39 -10.16 12.20 -3.22
N ASP A 40 -9.79 11.23 -4.06
CA ASP A 40 -9.56 11.43 -5.49
C ASP A 40 -10.80 10.97 -6.27
N PRO A 41 -11.56 11.88 -6.92
CA PRO A 41 -12.74 11.51 -7.69
C PRO A 41 -12.45 10.71 -8.97
N LYS A 42 -11.25 10.84 -9.55
CA LYS A 42 -10.88 10.15 -10.79
C LYS A 42 -10.56 8.68 -10.50
N LEU A 43 -9.76 8.45 -9.45
CA LEU A 43 -9.44 7.12 -8.95
C LEU A 43 -10.58 6.51 -8.14
N ASP A 44 -11.51 7.34 -7.65
CA ASP A 44 -12.59 6.93 -6.75
C ASP A 44 -12.02 6.24 -5.50
N ALA A 45 -11.14 6.95 -4.80
CA ALA A 45 -10.42 6.42 -3.65
C ALA A 45 -10.20 7.48 -2.58
N THR A 46 -10.37 7.09 -1.31
CA THR A 46 -9.89 7.84 -0.15
C THR A 46 -8.47 7.43 0.16
N SER A 47 -7.57 8.41 0.29
CA SER A 47 -6.16 8.17 0.59
C SER A 47 -5.74 8.83 1.90
N VAL A 48 -4.87 8.15 2.65
CA VAL A 48 -4.27 8.64 3.90
C VAL A 48 -2.76 8.44 3.83
N GLN A 49 -1.99 9.46 4.19
CA GLN A 49 -0.55 9.42 4.30
C GLN A 49 -0.16 9.31 5.78
N VAL A 50 0.59 8.25 6.10
CA VAL A 50 1.18 8.03 7.42
C VAL A 50 2.70 8.19 7.30
N PRO A 51 3.28 9.28 7.81
CA PRO A 51 4.72 9.44 7.89
C PRO A 51 5.33 8.32 8.74
N LEU A 52 6.42 7.74 8.26
CA LEU A 52 7.24 6.77 8.98
C LEU A 52 8.54 7.45 9.44
N GLU A 53 9.23 6.82 10.38
CA GLU A 53 10.37 7.45 11.04
C GLU A 53 11.58 7.76 10.15
N MET A 54 12.39 8.69 10.65
CA MET A 54 13.77 8.94 10.23
C MET A 54 14.65 7.71 10.52
N PRO A 55 15.68 7.42 9.70
CA PRO A 55 16.42 8.38 8.86
C PRO A 55 15.96 8.52 7.42
N LEU A 56 15.03 7.68 6.95
CA LEU A 56 14.73 7.59 5.51
C LEU A 56 13.58 8.50 5.05
N ASN A 57 12.88 9.23 5.93
CA ASN A 57 11.77 10.11 5.54
C ASN A 57 10.77 9.41 4.59
N LEU A 58 10.33 8.22 4.99
CA LEU A 58 9.37 7.44 4.21
C LEU A 58 7.95 7.79 4.65
N SER A 59 7.01 7.69 3.73
CA SER A 59 5.59 7.74 4.02
C SER A 59 4.89 6.48 3.51
N LEU A 60 4.03 5.91 4.34
CA LEU A 60 3.06 4.91 3.95
C LEU A 60 1.81 5.62 3.42
N LEU A 61 1.57 5.49 2.13
CA LEU A 61 0.35 5.94 1.48
C LEU A 61 -0.63 4.77 1.43
N LEU A 62 -1.81 4.95 2.00
CA LEU A 62 -2.87 3.96 2.00
C LEU A 62 -4.01 4.48 1.13
N LEU A 63 -4.45 3.70 0.14
CA LEU A 63 -5.51 4.07 -0.80
C LEU A 63 -6.65 3.07 -0.69
N LEU A 64 -7.78 3.54 -0.17
CA LEU A 64 -9.00 2.78 0.03
C LEU A 64 -10.00 3.10 -1.10
N PRO A 65 -10.46 2.12 -1.89
CA PRO A 65 -11.48 2.37 -2.90
C PRO A 65 -12.80 2.87 -2.31
N GLY A 66 -13.41 3.86 -2.97
CA GLY A 66 -14.62 4.55 -2.54
C GLY A 66 -14.39 5.58 -1.44
N LYS A 67 -15.49 6.19 -0.96
CA LYS A 67 -15.48 7.11 0.19
C LYS A 67 -15.42 6.37 1.53
N PRO A 68 -15.15 7.05 2.66
CA PRO A 68 -15.27 6.44 3.98
C PRO A 68 -16.70 5.91 4.19
N GLY A 69 -16.81 4.68 4.72
CA GLY A 69 -18.10 4.00 4.91
C GLY A 69 -18.72 3.39 3.64
N GLU A 70 -18.22 3.69 2.44
CA GLU A 70 -18.74 3.13 1.19
C GLU A 70 -18.01 1.85 0.81
N PHE A 71 -18.74 0.79 0.44
CA PHE A 71 -18.16 -0.46 -0.03
C PHE A 71 -18.45 -0.67 -1.52
N LYS A 72 -17.40 -0.77 -2.33
CA LYS A 72 -17.50 -1.01 -3.79
C LYS A 72 -16.97 -2.38 -4.16
N VAL A 73 -17.84 -3.22 -4.70
CA VAL A 73 -17.45 -4.52 -5.29
C VAL A 73 -16.51 -4.24 -6.47
N GLY A 74 -15.36 -4.91 -6.50
CA GLY A 74 -14.34 -4.67 -7.53
C GLY A 74 -13.64 -3.30 -7.44
N GLY A 75 -13.83 -2.55 -6.36
CA GLY A 75 -13.29 -1.20 -6.21
C GLY A 75 -11.77 -1.12 -6.38
N LEU A 76 -11.03 -2.09 -5.83
CA LEU A 76 -9.57 -2.15 -5.98
C LEU A 76 -9.15 -2.37 -7.43
N SER A 77 -9.81 -3.28 -8.17
CA SER A 77 -9.50 -3.53 -9.57
C SER A 77 -9.80 -2.31 -10.45
N SER A 78 -10.93 -1.62 -10.19
CA SER A 78 -11.24 -0.35 -10.84
C SER A 78 -10.17 0.71 -10.56
N LEU A 79 -9.72 0.84 -9.31
CA LEU A 79 -8.63 1.74 -8.94
C LEU A 79 -7.33 1.39 -9.69
N GLU A 80 -6.92 0.12 -9.69
CA GLU A 80 -5.72 -0.37 -10.36
C GLU A 80 -5.75 -0.08 -11.88
N SER A 81 -6.91 -0.28 -12.54
CA SER A 81 -7.05 -0.02 -13.97
C SER A 81 -6.90 1.45 -14.37
N LYS A 82 -7.14 2.37 -13.42
CA LYS A 82 -7.02 3.83 -13.62
C LYS A 82 -5.69 4.38 -13.12
N LEU A 83 -4.88 3.55 -12.46
CA LEU A 83 -3.61 3.97 -11.87
C LEU A 83 -2.53 4.03 -12.96
N ASN A 84 -2.00 5.22 -13.16
CA ASN A 84 -0.91 5.52 -14.09
C ASN A 84 -0.14 6.74 -13.59
N SER A 85 0.95 7.12 -14.25
CA SER A 85 1.79 8.24 -13.83
C SER A 85 1.02 9.55 -13.68
N THR A 86 0.05 9.83 -14.55
CA THR A 86 -0.77 11.04 -14.50
C THR A 86 -1.74 11.02 -13.33
N SER A 87 -2.46 9.91 -13.12
CA SER A 87 -3.41 9.78 -12.01
C SER A 87 -2.70 9.70 -10.66
N TRP A 88 -1.52 9.07 -10.60
CA TRP A 88 -0.62 9.10 -9.42
C TRP A 88 -0.19 10.51 -9.03
N ASN A 89 0.31 11.29 -9.99
CA ASN A 89 0.69 12.68 -9.74
C ASN A 89 -0.51 13.56 -9.34
N GLY A 90 -1.71 13.25 -9.86
CA GLY A 90 -2.96 13.87 -9.43
C GLY A 90 -3.30 13.53 -7.98
N LEU A 91 -3.27 12.25 -7.64
CA LEU A 91 -3.53 11.74 -6.30
C LEU A 91 -2.61 12.39 -5.25
N LEU A 92 -1.31 12.51 -5.54
CA LEU A 92 -0.35 13.10 -4.62
C LEU A 92 -0.70 14.54 -4.22
N LYS A 93 -1.41 15.29 -5.08
CA LYS A 93 -1.87 16.65 -4.78
C LYS A 93 -3.09 16.71 -3.86
N ASN A 94 -3.78 15.58 -3.69
CA ASN A 94 -4.99 15.50 -2.86
C ASN A 94 -4.68 15.22 -1.39
N PHE A 95 -3.44 14.87 -1.03
CA PHE A 95 -3.04 14.73 0.37
C PHE A 95 -2.95 16.12 1.01
N LEU A 96 -4.01 16.49 1.72
CA LEU A 96 -4.09 17.75 2.45
C LEU A 96 -4.02 17.49 3.96
N PRO A 97 -3.33 18.34 4.74
CA PRO A 97 -3.32 18.24 6.19
C PRO A 97 -4.75 18.32 6.75
N LEU A 98 -5.14 17.32 7.55
CA LEU A 98 -6.41 17.35 8.27
C LEU A 98 -6.37 18.40 9.38
N GLN A 99 -7.48 19.13 9.54
CA GLN A 99 -7.60 20.19 10.55
C GLN A 99 -7.69 19.66 11.98
N LYS A 100 -8.22 18.44 12.14
CA LYS A 100 -8.33 17.73 13.42
C LYS A 100 -7.66 16.37 13.32
N GLU A 101 -7.45 15.73 14.47
CA GLU A 101 -6.95 14.36 14.50
C GLU A 101 -7.93 13.39 13.82
N ALA A 102 -7.35 12.39 13.16
CA ALA A 102 -8.09 11.27 12.63
C ALA A 102 -7.77 10.01 13.43
N HIS A 103 -8.74 9.10 13.43
CA HIS A 103 -8.57 7.72 13.79
C HIS A 103 -8.35 6.91 12.52
N LEU A 104 -7.30 6.09 12.51
CA LEU A 104 -6.94 5.22 11.40
C LEU A 104 -6.85 3.79 11.91
N LEU A 105 -7.78 2.94 11.45
CA LEU A 105 -7.82 1.53 11.76
C LEU A 105 -7.31 0.74 10.55
N LEU A 106 -6.22 -0.01 10.72
CA LEU A 106 -5.62 -0.82 9.66
C LEU A 106 -5.23 -2.21 10.15
N PRO A 107 -5.32 -3.25 9.30
CA PRO A 107 -4.77 -4.56 9.64
C PRO A 107 -3.24 -4.49 9.72
N ARG A 108 -2.61 -5.44 10.42
CA ARG A 108 -1.14 -5.52 10.41
C ARG A 108 -0.64 -5.74 8.98
N LEU A 109 0.30 -4.89 8.56
CA LEU A 109 0.87 -4.95 7.22
C LEU A 109 2.15 -5.78 7.24
N GLU A 110 1.97 -7.10 7.07
CA GLU A 110 3.05 -8.08 6.99
C GLU A 110 2.92 -8.89 5.70
N GLN A 111 3.60 -8.44 4.64
CA GLN A 111 3.52 -9.02 3.31
C GLN A 111 4.82 -9.69 2.91
N GLU A 112 4.70 -10.81 2.21
CA GLU A 112 5.82 -11.58 1.70
C GLU A 112 5.39 -12.15 0.35
N SER A 113 6.22 -11.98 -0.67
CA SER A 113 5.96 -12.45 -2.02
C SER A 113 7.23 -12.92 -2.68
N LEU A 114 7.13 -14.03 -3.42
CA LEU A 114 8.11 -14.51 -4.37
C LEU A 114 7.42 -14.63 -5.72
N ILE A 115 7.81 -13.82 -6.70
CA ILE A 115 7.15 -13.71 -8.00
C ILE A 115 8.16 -13.99 -9.10
N ASN A 116 7.83 -14.90 -10.02
CA ASN A 116 8.54 -15.04 -11.28
C ASN A 116 7.99 -14.00 -12.26
N LEU A 117 8.84 -13.07 -12.70
CA LEU A 117 8.48 -11.95 -13.57
C LEU A 117 8.71 -12.20 -15.07
N ASN A 118 9.07 -13.42 -15.47
CA ASN A 118 9.37 -13.74 -16.87
C ASN A 118 8.22 -13.34 -17.81
N SER A 119 6.99 -13.76 -17.50
CA SER A 119 5.81 -13.46 -18.31
C SER A 119 5.50 -11.96 -18.31
N THR A 120 5.69 -11.28 -17.18
CA THR A 120 5.53 -9.83 -17.05
C THR A 120 6.49 -9.10 -17.98
N PHE A 121 7.79 -9.38 -17.90
CA PHE A 121 8.80 -8.76 -18.77
C PHE A 121 8.57 -9.08 -20.24
N THR A 122 8.22 -10.32 -20.57
CA THR A 122 7.86 -10.74 -21.93
C THR A 122 6.68 -9.92 -22.47
N THR A 123 5.61 -9.76 -21.67
CA THR A 123 4.42 -8.98 -22.03
C THR A 123 4.75 -7.49 -22.17
N MET A 124 5.73 -6.98 -21.42
CA MET A 124 6.22 -5.60 -21.52
C MET A 124 7.21 -5.38 -22.69
N GLY A 125 7.50 -6.40 -23.49
CA GLY A 125 8.32 -6.31 -24.70
C GLY A 125 9.73 -6.91 -24.58
N SER A 126 10.14 -7.32 -23.39
CA SER A 126 11.45 -7.95 -23.15
C SER A 126 11.40 -9.45 -23.47
N THR A 127 11.17 -9.79 -24.73
CA THR A 127 11.02 -11.18 -25.19
C THR A 127 12.37 -11.84 -25.50
N GLU A 128 13.31 -11.09 -26.10
CA GLU A 128 14.60 -11.60 -26.58
C GLU A 128 15.50 -12.10 -25.46
N ILE A 129 15.51 -11.42 -24.30
CA ILE A 129 16.42 -11.69 -23.19
C ILE A 129 16.24 -13.08 -22.56
N PHE A 130 15.07 -13.70 -22.72
CA PHE A 130 14.76 -15.05 -22.24
C PHE A 130 14.91 -16.13 -23.33
N GLY A 131 15.03 -15.71 -24.60
CA GLY A 131 15.07 -16.59 -25.76
C GLY A 131 16.48 -17.02 -26.18
N GLN A 132 16.58 -17.73 -27.30
CA GLN A 132 17.86 -18.09 -27.92
C GLN A 132 18.55 -16.88 -28.59
N GLU A 133 17.76 -15.87 -28.96
CA GLU A 133 18.26 -14.60 -29.55
C GLU A 133 18.88 -13.65 -28.51
N ALA A 134 18.92 -14.05 -27.24
CA ALA A 134 19.48 -13.25 -26.16
C ALA A 134 20.95 -12.89 -26.46
N ASN A 135 21.28 -11.60 -26.38
CA ASN A 135 22.63 -11.12 -26.63
C ASN A 135 23.24 -10.52 -25.37
N PHE A 136 23.95 -11.36 -24.61
CA PHE A 136 24.69 -10.98 -23.39
C PHE A 136 26.21 -11.05 -23.57
N VAL A 137 26.71 -10.87 -24.80
CA VAL A 137 28.16 -10.89 -25.13
C VAL A 137 28.95 -9.92 -24.27
N GLY A 138 28.36 -8.80 -23.84
CA GLY A 138 29.00 -7.84 -22.94
C GLY A 138 29.35 -8.38 -21.54
N ILE A 139 28.82 -9.54 -21.14
CA ILE A 139 29.06 -10.15 -19.82
C ILE A 139 30.23 -11.13 -19.86
N ASN A 140 30.23 -12.08 -20.81
CA ASN A 140 31.22 -13.16 -20.87
C ASN A 140 31.93 -13.30 -22.22
N GLY A 141 31.64 -12.44 -23.20
CA GLY A 141 32.20 -12.51 -24.56
C GLY A 141 31.55 -13.57 -25.47
N GLY A 142 30.61 -14.37 -24.96
CA GLY A 142 29.91 -15.44 -25.68
C GLY A 142 28.44 -15.12 -25.99
N ARG A 143 27.83 -15.94 -26.85
CA ARG A 143 26.38 -15.89 -27.19
C ARG A 143 25.57 -17.03 -26.58
N ASP A 144 26.10 -17.65 -25.53
CA ASP A 144 25.54 -18.81 -24.85
C ASP A 144 24.71 -18.44 -23.60
N LEU A 145 24.79 -17.19 -23.16
CA LEU A 145 24.03 -16.67 -22.03
C LEU A 145 22.63 -16.21 -22.45
N ARG A 146 21.64 -16.53 -21.60
CA ARG A 146 20.29 -15.98 -21.61
C ARG A 146 19.74 -15.93 -20.20
N LEU A 147 18.70 -15.13 -19.96
CA LEU A 147 17.98 -15.17 -18.69
C LEU A 147 17.04 -16.38 -18.67
N SER A 148 17.20 -17.25 -17.68
CA SER A 148 16.26 -18.37 -17.46
C SER A 148 15.06 -17.92 -16.65
N ALA A 149 15.29 -17.14 -15.60
CA ALA A 149 14.24 -16.60 -14.75
C ALA A 149 14.65 -15.28 -14.09
N PHE A 150 13.66 -14.42 -13.86
CA PHE A 150 13.77 -13.27 -12.99
C PHE A 150 12.79 -13.43 -11.83
N TYR A 151 13.33 -13.63 -10.63
CA TYR A 151 12.53 -13.76 -9.41
C TYR A 151 12.66 -12.49 -8.57
N GLU A 152 11.52 -11.91 -8.20
CA GLU A 152 11.45 -10.87 -7.20
C GLU A 152 10.98 -11.46 -5.88
N PHE A 153 11.81 -11.32 -4.85
CA PHE A 153 11.42 -11.60 -3.47
C PHE A 153 11.26 -10.27 -2.71
N ALA A 154 10.07 -10.05 -2.14
CA ALA A 154 9.78 -8.86 -1.37
C ALA A 154 9.17 -9.24 -0.02
N LYS A 155 9.66 -8.62 1.05
CA LYS A 155 9.14 -8.76 2.41
C LYS A 155 8.96 -7.38 3.04
N LEU A 156 7.75 -7.10 3.50
CA LEU A 156 7.37 -5.85 4.16
C LEU A 156 6.79 -6.17 5.54
N SER A 157 7.33 -5.53 6.57
CA SER A 157 6.76 -5.53 7.92
C SER A 157 6.87 -4.12 8.50
N LEU A 158 5.75 -3.56 8.96
CA LEU A 158 5.68 -2.22 9.55
C LEU A 158 5.43 -2.22 11.07
N LYS A 159 5.67 -3.35 11.74
CA LYS A 159 5.34 -3.54 13.16
C LYS A 159 5.92 -2.44 14.07
N ASP A 160 7.16 -2.06 13.83
CA ASP A 160 7.91 -1.11 14.67
C ASP A 160 8.10 0.26 13.98
N SER A 161 7.44 0.47 12.84
CA SER A 161 7.59 1.69 12.02
C SER A 161 6.66 2.84 12.46
N PHE A 162 5.65 2.53 13.28
CA PHE A 162 4.72 3.53 13.83
C PHE A 162 5.15 3.88 15.25
N LYS A 163 5.65 5.10 15.46
CA LYS A 163 6.01 5.59 16.79
C LYS A 163 5.15 6.77 17.23
N MET A 164 4.80 6.75 18.51
CA MET A 164 3.95 7.74 19.16
C MET A 164 4.79 8.90 19.67
N ASN A 165 4.27 10.13 19.53
CA ASN A 165 4.84 11.27 20.22
C ASN A 165 4.40 11.31 21.68
N ASN A 166 5.34 11.53 22.59
CA ASN A 166 5.07 11.89 23.98
C ASN A 166 4.60 13.36 24.08
N THR A 167 3.48 13.67 23.42
CA THR A 167 2.76 14.93 23.62
C THR A 167 1.63 14.68 24.61
N ASN A 168 1.51 15.54 25.62
CA ASN A 168 0.48 15.43 26.67
C ASN A 168 -0.89 15.09 26.07
N ASN A 169 -1.45 13.95 26.50
CA ASN A 169 -2.76 13.44 26.07
C ASN A 169 -3.85 14.48 26.32
N THR A 170 -4.11 15.32 25.33
CA THR A 170 -5.39 16.00 25.24
C THR A 170 -6.32 15.04 24.52
N THR A 171 -7.41 14.64 25.19
CA THR A 171 -8.50 13.86 24.59
C THR A 171 -9.18 14.70 23.52
N SER A 172 -8.56 14.78 22.35
CA SER A 172 -9.14 15.40 21.18
C SER A 172 -10.14 14.41 20.57
N SER A 173 -11.38 14.85 20.37
CA SER A 173 -12.37 14.05 19.64
C SER A 173 -11.89 13.93 18.20
N SER A 174 -11.58 12.72 17.74
CA SER A 174 -11.23 12.49 16.33
C SER A 174 -12.45 12.73 15.45
N GLU A 175 -12.35 13.64 14.48
CA GLU A 175 -13.47 13.96 13.57
C GLU A 175 -13.47 13.05 12.34
N TYR A 176 -12.31 12.52 11.97
CA TYR A 176 -12.14 11.65 10.80
C TYR A 176 -11.89 10.21 11.24
N ASP A 177 -12.57 9.24 10.64
CA ASP A 177 -12.41 7.81 10.90
C ASP A 177 -12.13 7.07 9.58
N PHE A 178 -10.90 6.60 9.41
CA PHE A 178 -10.45 5.83 8.25
C PHE A 178 -10.31 4.36 8.63
N ARG A 179 -11.15 3.51 8.04
CA ARG A 179 -11.15 2.06 8.30
C ARG A 179 -10.71 1.28 7.08
N PHE A 180 -9.50 0.74 7.15
CA PHE A 180 -8.93 -0.15 6.13
C PHE A 180 -9.40 -1.60 6.35
N GLU A 181 -10.71 -1.77 6.42
CA GLU A 181 -11.40 -3.03 6.69
C GLU A 181 -11.83 -3.78 5.41
N ARG A 182 -11.27 -3.41 4.26
CA ARG A 182 -11.56 -4.02 2.94
C ARG A 182 -10.34 -3.93 2.05
N GLN A 183 -10.40 -4.47 0.84
CA GLN A 183 -9.27 -4.46 -0.09
C GLN A 183 -8.77 -3.03 -0.36
N PHE A 184 -7.46 -2.81 -0.24
CA PHE A 184 -6.82 -1.50 -0.43
C PHE A 184 -5.44 -1.64 -1.10
N LEU A 185 -4.96 -0.55 -1.70
CA LEU A 185 -3.59 -0.43 -2.18
C LEU A 185 -2.75 0.29 -1.12
N TYR A 186 -1.50 -0.11 -0.96
CA TYR A 186 -0.52 0.58 -0.13
C TYR A 186 0.75 0.88 -0.93
N VAL A 187 1.39 2.00 -0.61
CA VAL A 187 2.63 2.44 -1.24
C VAL A 187 3.57 2.97 -0.18
N LEU A 188 4.81 2.49 -0.18
CA LEU A 188 5.90 3.06 0.59
C LEU A 188 6.67 4.02 -0.31
N ARG A 189 6.69 5.30 0.03
CA ARG A 189 7.28 6.36 -0.78
C ARG A 189 8.39 7.07 0.00
N HIS A 190 9.52 7.31 -0.65
CA HIS A 190 10.57 8.18 -0.14
C HIS A 190 10.19 9.64 -0.40
N ASP A 191 9.96 10.42 0.66
CA ASP A 191 9.38 11.74 0.52
C ASP A 191 10.25 12.75 -0.22
N PRO A 192 11.58 12.80 0.01
CA PRO A 192 12.46 13.75 -0.68
C PRO A 192 12.58 13.54 -2.19
N THR A 193 12.64 12.29 -2.66
CA THR A 193 12.86 11.99 -4.10
C THR A 193 11.58 11.61 -4.84
N GLY A 194 10.53 11.26 -4.10
CA GLY A 194 9.30 10.69 -4.66
C GLY A 194 9.41 9.25 -5.15
N LEU A 195 10.54 8.57 -4.89
CA LEU A 195 10.73 7.18 -5.24
C LEU A 195 9.67 6.30 -4.55
N ILE A 196 9.03 5.44 -5.33
CA ILE A 196 8.23 4.33 -4.80
C ILE A 196 9.18 3.21 -4.42
N VAL A 197 9.32 2.96 -3.11
CA VAL A 197 10.15 1.88 -2.56
C VAL A 197 9.42 0.54 -2.67
N THR A 198 8.10 0.55 -2.42
CA THR A 198 7.26 -0.65 -2.49
C THR A 198 5.85 -0.24 -2.83
N ILE A 199 5.17 -1.04 -3.64
CA ILE A 199 3.75 -0.94 -3.93
C ILE A 199 3.13 -2.32 -3.77
N GLY A 200 1.93 -2.38 -3.21
CA GLY A 200 1.23 -3.65 -3.08
C GLY A 200 -0.23 -3.49 -2.71
N ARG A 201 -0.93 -4.63 -2.67
CA ARG A 201 -2.35 -4.73 -2.37
C ARG A 201 -2.57 -5.57 -1.15
N TYR A 202 -3.47 -5.13 -0.27
CA TYR A 202 -3.93 -5.93 0.85
C TYR A 202 -5.29 -6.52 0.50
N LEU A 203 -5.32 -7.80 0.12
CA LEU A 203 -6.54 -8.45 -0.37
C LEU A 203 -7.35 -9.16 0.71
N LYS A 204 -6.65 -9.78 1.67
CA LYS A 204 -7.23 -10.54 2.77
C LYS A 204 -6.19 -10.72 3.88
N PRO A 205 -6.62 -10.91 5.14
CA PRO A 205 -5.74 -11.31 6.22
C PRO A 205 -5.12 -12.69 5.97
N LYS A 206 -3.87 -12.89 6.39
CA LYS A 206 -3.21 -14.20 6.36
C LYS A 206 -3.77 -15.16 7.41
N HIS A 207 -4.14 -14.62 8.58
CA HIS A 207 -4.70 -15.36 9.70
C HIS A 207 -5.97 -14.66 10.20
N ALA A 208 -7.01 -15.44 10.47
CA ALA A 208 -8.17 -14.99 11.23
C ALA A 208 -7.87 -15.12 12.72
N LEU A 209 -8.42 -14.22 13.54
CA LEU A 209 -8.44 -14.35 14.99
C LEU A 209 -9.50 -15.35 15.46
#